data_AF-A0A1A8K9E3-F1
#
_entry.id   AF-A0A1A8K9E3-F1
#
_cell.length_a   1.000
_cell.length_b   1.000
_cell.length_c   1.000
_cell.angle_alpha   90.00
_cell.angle_beta   90.00
_cell.angle_gamma   90.00
#
_symmetry.space_group_name_H-M   'P 1'
#
loop_
_entity.id
_entity.type
_entity.pdbx_description
1 polymer ?
#
loop_
_entity_poly.entity_id
_entity_poly.type
_entity_poly.pdbx_seq_one_letter_code
_entity_poly.pdbx_strand_id
1 'polypeptide(L)'
;PGLAKKLDTVNRESGCEDLVLWKQSIVNHLYSTTASTPDANLDLMEAKWKSLVNQAQDVHKHGTQVFPSRLHPPLVGQDWNKQWLNPGGHTLGEVK
;
A
#
# COMPACT_ATOMS: atom_id res chain seq x y z
N PRO A 1 0.78 -14.69 -13.08
CA PRO A 1 0.44 -13.27 -13.39
C PRO A 1 1.27 -12.30 -12.54
N GLY A 2 1.82 -11.25 -13.16
CA GLY A 2 2.55 -10.19 -12.44
C GLY A 2 1.64 -9.36 -11.52
N LEU A 3 2.22 -8.65 -10.55
CA LEU A 3 1.47 -7.87 -9.55
C LEU A 3 0.43 -6.94 -10.17
N ALA A 4 0.82 -6.17 -11.21
CA ALA A 4 -0.10 -5.27 -11.90
C ALA A 4 -1.37 -5.97 -12.42
N LYS A 5 -1.24 -7.17 -12.98
CA LYS A 5 -2.39 -7.97 -13.46
C LYS A 5 -3.25 -8.49 -12.32
N LYS A 6 -2.65 -8.83 -11.17
CA LYS A 6 -3.40 -9.23 -9.97
C LYS A 6 -4.22 -8.06 -9.42
N LEU A 7 -3.63 -6.87 -9.39
CA LEU A 7 -4.35 -5.64 -9.00
C LEU A 7 -5.49 -5.34 -9.96
N ASP A 8 -5.32 -5.55 -11.27
CA ASP A 8 -6.41 -5.41 -12.25
C ASP A 8 -7.56 -6.39 -12.00
N THR A 9 -7.27 -7.62 -11.56
CA THR A 9 -8.31 -8.58 -11.19
C THR A 9 -9.08 -8.11 -9.95
N VAL A 10 -8.38 -7.73 -8.88
CA VAL A 10 -9.01 -7.30 -7.62
C VAL A 10 -9.80 -6.00 -7.80
N ASN A 11 -9.32 -5.08 -8.63
CA ASN A 11 -10.03 -3.83 -8.93
C ASN A 11 -11.42 -4.03 -9.57
N ARG A 12 -11.70 -5.23 -10.11
CA ARG A 12 -12.99 -5.57 -10.72
C ARG A 12 -13.94 -6.21 -9.72
N GLU A 13 -13.49 -6.47 -8.50
CA GLU A 13 -14.32 -6.95 -7.40
C GLU A 13 -15.11 -5.76 -6.81
N SER A 14 -16.36 -6.03 -6.42
CA SER A 14 -17.24 -5.01 -5.84
C SER A 14 -16.62 -4.46 -4.56
N GLY A 15 -16.51 -3.14 -4.46
CA GLY A 15 -15.91 -2.45 -3.31
C GLY A 15 -14.39 -2.35 -3.35
N CYS A 16 -13.75 -2.69 -4.48
CA CYS A 16 -12.31 -2.54 -4.71
C CYS A 16 -11.97 -1.61 -5.89
N GLU A 17 -12.94 -0.86 -6.41
CA GLU A 17 -12.81 -0.03 -7.61
C GLU A 17 -11.78 1.11 -7.45
N ASP A 18 -11.54 1.55 -6.22
CA ASP A 18 -10.55 2.60 -5.90
C ASP A 18 -9.10 2.10 -5.98
N LEU A 19 -8.88 0.78 -6.10
CA LEU A 19 -7.55 0.19 -6.19
C LEU A 19 -6.78 0.66 -7.43
N VAL A 20 -7.48 1.02 -8.51
CA VAL A 20 -6.91 1.57 -9.75
C VAL A 20 -6.15 2.87 -9.49
N LEU A 21 -6.62 3.70 -8.54
CA LEU A 21 -5.99 4.96 -8.16
C LEU A 21 -4.60 4.73 -7.54
N TRP A 22 -4.43 3.60 -6.87
CA TRP A 22 -3.21 3.24 -6.14
C TRP A 22 -2.28 2.31 -6.91
N LYS A 23 -2.75 1.66 -7.98
CA LYS A 23 -2.01 0.66 -8.75
C LYS A 23 -0.60 1.10 -9.13
N GLN A 24 -0.46 2.29 -9.72
CA GLN A 24 0.85 2.79 -10.16
C GLN A 24 1.80 3.02 -8.97
N SER A 25 1.28 3.59 -7.88
CA SER A 25 2.06 3.81 -6.65
C SER A 25 2.53 2.48 -6.04
N ILE A 26 1.64 1.49 -5.97
CA ILE A 26 1.94 0.14 -5.45
C ILE A 26 3.03 -0.54 -6.29
N VAL A 27 2.90 -0.52 -7.61
CA VAL A 27 3.88 -1.16 -8.52
C VAL A 27 5.24 -0.45 -8.44
N ASN A 28 5.26 0.89 -8.49
CA ASN A 28 6.50 1.65 -8.38
C ASN A 28 7.21 1.42 -7.04
N HIS A 29 6.45 1.36 -5.94
CA HIS A 29 7.01 1.13 -4.62
C HIS A 29 7.62 -0.26 -4.48
N LEU A 30 7.01 -1.29 -5.07
CA LEU A 30 7.59 -2.63 -5.10
C LEU A 30 8.95 -2.62 -5.78
N TYR A 31 9.03 -2.07 -7.00
CA TYR A 31 10.29 -2.01 -7.75
C TYR A 31 11.34 -1.13 -7.04
N SER A 32 10.94 0.04 -6.54
CA SER A 32 11.80 0.92 -5.75
C SER A 32 12.32 0.22 -4.49
N THR A 33 11.47 -0.52 -3.78
CA THR A 33 11.85 -1.30 -2.60
C THR A 33 12.88 -2.37 -2.95
N THR A 34 12.68 -3.12 -4.03
CA THR A 34 13.66 -4.12 -4.48
C THR A 34 14.99 -3.49 -4.91
N ALA A 35 14.96 -2.33 -5.57
CA ALA A 35 16.16 -1.66 -6.08
C ALA A 35 16.96 -0.93 -4.99
N SER A 36 16.27 -0.44 -3.94
CA SER A 36 16.86 0.39 -2.87
C SER A 36 17.15 -0.38 -1.58
N THR A 37 16.96 -1.70 -1.56
CA THR A 37 17.22 -2.51 -0.37
C THR A 37 18.53 -3.29 -0.57
N PRO A 38 19.59 -2.94 0.18
CA PRO A 38 20.85 -3.68 0.15
C PRO A 38 20.64 -5.15 0.52
N ASP A 39 21.42 -6.03 -0.09
CA ASP A 39 21.51 -7.46 0.24
C ASP A 39 20.17 -8.23 0.24
N ALA A 40 19.16 -7.70 -0.45
CA ALA A 40 17.80 -8.25 -0.44
C ALA A 40 17.25 -8.49 0.99
N ASN A 41 17.56 -7.57 1.92
CA ASN A 41 17.07 -7.64 3.30
C ASN A 41 15.53 -7.66 3.33
N LEU A 42 14.97 -8.85 3.60
CA LEU A 42 13.53 -9.10 3.54
C LEU A 42 12.76 -8.33 4.61
N ASP A 43 13.32 -8.15 5.81
CA ASP A 43 12.68 -7.40 6.90
C ASP A 43 12.51 -5.93 6.54
N LEU A 44 13.52 -5.33 5.90
CA LEU A 44 13.46 -3.95 5.44
C LEU A 44 12.46 -3.78 4.29
N MET A 45 12.39 -4.75 3.38
CA MET A 45 11.40 -4.76 2.30
C MET A 45 9.98 -4.89 2.84
N GLU A 46 9.75 -5.76 3.82
CA GLU A 46 8.47 -5.91 4.50
C GLU A 46 8.07 -4.63 5.24
N ALA A 47 9.01 -4.00 5.94
CA ALA A 47 8.77 -2.74 6.64
C ALA A 47 8.38 -1.60 5.67
N LYS A 48 9.08 -1.49 4.53
CA LYS A 48 8.73 -0.55 3.45
C LYS A 48 7.33 -0.85 2.89
N TRP A 49 6.96 -2.12 2.74
CA TRP A 49 5.64 -2.51 2.24
C TRP A 49 4.52 -2.16 3.22
N LYS A 50 4.69 -2.47 4.52
CA LYS A 50 3.73 -2.11 5.58
C LYS A 50 3.51 -0.60 5.63
N SER A 51 4.57 0.20 5.48
CA SER A 51 4.45 1.65 5.42
C SER A 51 3.60 2.14 4.24
N LEU A 52 3.71 1.51 3.06
CA LEU A 52 2.91 1.87 1.89
C LEU A 52 1.42 1.57 2.11
N VAL A 53 1.10 0.38 2.63
CA VAL A 53 -0.31 -0.02 2.90
C VAL A 53 -0.97 0.96 3.86
N ASN A 54 -0.26 1.31 4.94
CA ASN A 54 -0.78 2.27 5.90
C ASN A 54 -0.98 3.66 5.26
N GLN A 55 -0.06 4.10 4.39
CA GLN A 55 -0.21 5.37 3.67
C GLN A 55 -1.42 5.33 2.73
N ALA A 56 -1.66 4.23 2.03
CA ALA A 56 -2.82 4.10 1.14
C ALA A 56 -4.16 4.16 1.90
N GLN A 57 -4.17 3.81 3.18
CA GLN A 57 -5.35 3.80 4.07
C GLN A 57 -5.43 5.01 5.01
N ASP A 58 -4.57 6.01 4.84
CA ASP A 58 -4.43 7.17 5.74
C ASP A 58 -4.17 6.80 7.22
N VAL A 59 -3.57 5.64 7.47
CA VAL A 59 -3.20 5.20 8.81
C VAL A 59 -1.90 5.88 9.21
N HIS A 60 -1.99 6.85 10.12
CA HIS A 60 -0.86 7.70 10.54
C HIS A 60 -0.14 7.23 11.81
N LYS A 61 -0.64 6.19 12.50
CA LYS A 61 -0.03 5.64 13.71
C LYS A 61 0.52 4.26 13.43
N HIS A 62 1.83 4.05 13.62
CA HIS A 62 2.50 2.77 13.42
C HIS A 62 3.05 2.24 14.75
N GLY A 63 2.99 0.92 14.95
CA GLY A 63 3.63 0.22 16.07
C GLY A 63 5.02 -0.33 15.77
N THR A 64 5.55 -0.09 14.56
CA THR A 64 6.80 -0.70 14.07
C THR A 64 7.96 0.30 14.12
N GLN A 65 9.05 -0.10 14.78
CA GLN A 65 10.20 0.75 15.15
C GLN A 65 11.04 1.25 13.94
N VAL A 66 10.91 0.61 12.77
CA VAL A 66 11.77 0.82 11.60
C VAL A 66 11.32 1.99 10.71
N PHE A 67 10.02 2.29 10.69
CA PHE A 67 9.45 3.46 9.99
C PHE A 67 8.41 4.14 10.90
N PRO A 68 8.86 4.98 11.85
CA PRO A 68 7.98 5.57 12.86
C PRO A 68 7.04 6.65 12.27
N SER A 69 7.29 7.12 11.04
CA SER A 69 6.52 8.20 10.40
C SER A 69 6.63 8.15 8.87
N ARG A 70 5.67 8.80 8.20
CA ARG A 70 5.59 8.86 6.73
C ARG A 70 6.85 9.50 6.14
N LEU A 71 7.34 8.94 5.05
CA LEU A 71 8.56 9.42 4.35
C LEU A 71 8.31 10.60 3.39
N HIS A 72 7.10 11.16 3.38
CA HIS A 72 6.76 12.32 2.56
C HIS A 72 6.35 13.50 3.44
N PRO A 73 6.66 14.74 3.02
CA PRO A 73 6.16 15.94 3.69
C PRO A 73 4.62 15.96 3.65
N PRO A 74 3.96 16.76 4.51
CA PRO A 74 2.50 16.90 4.49
C PRO A 74 1.98 17.12 3.07
N LEU A 75 0.99 16.32 2.67
CA LEU A 75 0.34 16.49 1.37
C LEU A 75 -0.34 17.86 1.34
N VAL A 76 -0.10 18.63 0.28
CA VAL A 76 -0.67 19.97 0.09
C VAL A 76 -1.49 20.02 -1.19
N GLY A 77 -2.59 20.78 -1.17
CA GLY A 77 -3.43 21.00 -2.35
C GLY A 77 -4.09 19.71 -2.88
N GLN A 78 -3.97 19.44 -4.18
CA GLN A 78 -4.64 18.32 -4.85
C GLN A 78 -4.23 16.95 -4.29
N ASP A 79 -3.03 16.84 -3.72
CA ASP A 79 -2.55 15.61 -3.08
C ASP A 79 -3.30 15.27 -1.78
N TRP A 80 -3.90 16.26 -1.09
CA TRP A 80 -4.76 16.02 0.06
C TRP A 80 -6.11 15.40 -0.33
N ASN A 81 -6.57 15.66 -1.56
CA ASN A 81 -7.81 15.11 -2.11
C ASN A 81 -7.66 13.67 -2.63
N LYS A 82 -6.51 13.01 -2.38
CA LYS A 82 -6.34 11.59 -2.70
C LYS A 82 -7.39 10.78 -1.97
N GLN A 83 -8.16 9.99 -2.73
CA GLN A 83 -9.08 9.02 -2.16
C GLN A 83 -8.27 7.90 -1.52
N TRP A 84 -8.45 7.73 -0.22
CA TRP A 84 -7.80 6.68 0.56
C TRP A 84 -8.51 5.36 0.32
N LEU A 85 -7.73 4.27 0.25
CA LEU A 85 -8.31 2.93 0.24
C LEU A 85 -9.04 2.70 1.56
N ASN A 86 -10.33 2.43 1.46
CA ASN A 86 -11.07 1.96 2.62
C ASN A 86 -10.65 0.50 2.90
N PRO A 87 -10.17 0.14 4.10
CA PRO A 87 -10.00 -1.25 4.47
C PRO A 87 -11.34 -1.97 4.27
N GLY A 88 -11.43 -2.81 3.24
CA GLY A 88 -12.66 -3.51 2.91
C GLY A 88 -13.17 -4.27 4.13
N GLY A 89 -14.38 -3.94 4.58
CA GLY A 89 -15.08 -4.58 5.71
C GLY A 89 -15.61 -5.97 5.37
N HIS A 90 -15.05 -6.66 4.38
CA HIS A 90 -15.33 -8.08 4.19
C HIS A 90 -14.69 -8.81 5.35
N THR A 91 -15.49 -9.05 6.39
CA THR A 91 -15.28 -10.16 7.31
C THR A 91 -14.91 -11.36 6.46
N LEU A 92 -13.66 -11.84 6.61
CA LEU A 92 -13.29 -13.18 6.20
C LEU A 92 -14.33 -14.09 6.85
N GLY A 93 -15.28 -14.58 6.06
CA GLY A 93 -16.19 -15.62 6.49
C GLY A 93 -15.31 -16.72 7.07
N GLU A 94 -15.58 -17.07 8.32
CA GLU A 94 -14.95 -18.16 9.02
C GLU A 94 -14.89 -19.36 8.08
N VAL A 95 -13.68 -19.78 7.72
CA VAL A 95 -13.47 -21.08 7.10
C VAL A 95 -13.80 -22.10 8.18
N LYS A 96 -14.99 -22.71 8.08
CA LYS A 96 -15.37 -23.87 8.86
C LYS A 96 -14.74 -25.12 8.27
#